data_AF-A0A387B5M2-F1
#
_entry.id   AF-A0A387B5M2-F1
#
_cell.length_a   1.000
_cell.length_b   1.000
_cell.length_c   1.000
_cell.angle_alpha   90.00
_cell.angle_beta   90.00
_cell.angle_gamma   90.00
#
_symmetry.space_group_name_H-M   'P 1'
#
loop_
_entity.id
_entity.type
_entity.pdbx_description
1 polymer ?
#
loop_
_entity_poly.entity_id
_entity_poly.type
_entity_poly.pdbx_seq_one_letter_code
_entity_poly.pdbx_strand_id
1 'polypeptide(L)'
;MNLTDETIENLKKRFSIDEILESNNFSFIRILGQGGQGVVVLATDNTGIEKAVKIMQLPTSGGRANKIKIDRLKQDLDFCLNDNHPNIIRYDSYGEFPKDEEVKTKFFYAVMDYYPQTLRDVINHRENYSPLQRLDLLIQLIKAVNAAHDKRIIHRDIKPENVLISGYHLVLSDFGIAHFEDAGLTVADDLLVNRNYLSPEQKIEGNALTITFASDIYSLGLIINECFTGENPAGSDYRHIEQYYPYLFELDNLVDMMMSYRADERPTADSVRIKLKIYNHDIRNQLDEIKDSLRTEMIDEDSILQTAAEDLIFSDHALKDLNDSALQKLNPNYHCSLSYSVTKDLYSNFIQHRLLAECEKKFTYESHNYLDGEYYEPLNINHKGEHKYLYDRMKEILINIGGNKILSGKILKLFISCKDYHCEEILREVDQIITYSKDNIIDVPVLWLVKYLRSNAFTFDSNFNGDKLFEHVKLVEFRENKVGTPLELALFENQLDSFKKRDEKLLTILNTVKKQYHIEFDQISRENYSLKFDNVFNAGSFDKFKEYCISKTEPGSTFEADVHDMLSNLKENINEGVIELIVSKDWDIEVTLRKIFINLIREGETS
;
A
#
# COMPACT_ATOMS: atom_id res chain seq x y z
N MET A 1 15.62 -13.25 -23.63
CA MET A 1 16.10 -14.53 -23.07
C MET A 1 17.41 -14.87 -23.78
N ASN A 2 18.51 -15.14 -23.05
CA ASN A 2 19.77 -15.58 -23.65
C ASN A 2 19.81 -17.11 -23.66
N LEU A 3 19.22 -17.72 -24.70
CA LEU A 3 19.26 -19.17 -24.90
C LEU A 3 20.51 -19.54 -25.71
N THR A 4 21.12 -20.68 -25.38
CA THR A 4 22.23 -21.22 -26.19
C THR A 4 21.69 -21.77 -27.51
N ASP A 5 22.51 -21.78 -28.57
CA ASP A 5 22.14 -22.34 -29.88
C ASP A 5 21.65 -23.79 -29.76
N GLU A 6 22.28 -24.59 -28.90
CA GLU A 6 21.86 -25.96 -28.62
C GLU A 6 20.44 -26.03 -28.01
N THR A 7 20.10 -25.10 -27.12
CA THR A 7 18.75 -25.02 -26.52
C THR A 7 17.72 -24.64 -27.56
N ILE A 8 18.04 -23.68 -28.44
CA ILE A 8 17.16 -23.27 -29.54
C ILE A 8 16.89 -24.44 -30.48
N GLU A 9 17.92 -25.18 -30.88
CA GLU A 9 17.78 -26.37 -31.74
C GLU A 9 16.95 -27.49 -31.10
N ASN A 10 17.13 -27.70 -29.79
CA ASN A 10 16.31 -28.67 -29.05
C ASN A 10 14.83 -28.27 -29.01
N LEU A 11 14.54 -26.97 -28.85
CA LEU A 11 13.16 -26.47 -28.86
C LEU A 11 12.54 -26.53 -30.24
N LYS A 12 13.29 -26.18 -31.29
CA LYS A 12 12.86 -26.31 -32.69
C LYS A 12 12.40 -27.74 -33.00
N LYS A 13 13.20 -28.74 -32.64
CA LYS A 13 12.86 -30.16 -32.82
C LYS A 13 11.69 -30.60 -31.96
N ARG A 14 11.66 -30.20 -30.69
CA ARG A 14 10.61 -30.62 -29.73
C ARG A 14 9.23 -30.12 -30.13
N PHE A 15 9.14 -28.90 -30.66
CA PHE A 15 7.87 -28.25 -30.98
C PHE A 15 7.59 -28.14 -32.49
N SER A 16 8.38 -28.81 -33.35
CA SER A 16 8.26 -28.72 -34.82
C SER A 16 8.16 -27.28 -35.32
N ILE A 17 9.00 -26.39 -34.78
CA ILE A 17 8.88 -24.94 -34.98
C ILE A 17 9.04 -24.61 -36.46
N ASP A 18 10.11 -25.10 -37.09
CA ASP A 18 10.43 -24.75 -38.48
C ASP A 18 9.34 -25.28 -39.42
N GLU A 19 8.86 -26.51 -39.25
CA GLU A 19 7.81 -27.07 -40.11
C GLU A 19 6.47 -26.34 -39.94
N ILE A 20 6.11 -25.95 -38.71
CA ILE A 20 4.89 -25.17 -38.45
C ILE A 20 5.00 -23.79 -39.10
N LEU A 21 6.13 -23.10 -38.95
CA LEU A 21 6.31 -21.77 -39.54
C LEU A 21 6.33 -21.83 -41.08
N GLU A 22 7.07 -22.77 -41.67
CA GLU A 22 7.14 -22.96 -43.13
C GLU A 22 5.76 -23.26 -43.72
N SER A 23 4.97 -24.14 -43.07
CA SER A 23 3.61 -24.47 -43.53
C SER A 23 2.63 -23.29 -43.50
N ASN A 24 2.97 -22.22 -42.79
CA ASN A 24 2.18 -21.00 -42.66
C ASN A 24 2.86 -19.76 -43.30
N ASN A 25 3.92 -19.96 -44.11
CA ASN A 25 4.68 -18.89 -44.77
C ASN A 25 5.36 -17.90 -43.81
N PHE A 26 5.83 -18.39 -42.66
CA PHE A 26 6.61 -17.62 -41.71
C PHE A 26 8.08 -18.08 -41.69
N SER A 27 8.99 -17.15 -41.42
CA SER A 27 10.41 -17.42 -41.21
C SER A 27 10.80 -17.14 -39.76
N PHE A 28 11.43 -18.11 -39.10
CA PHE A 28 11.87 -17.98 -37.71
C PHE A 28 12.88 -16.85 -37.51
N ILE A 29 12.73 -16.07 -36.44
CA ILE A 29 13.71 -15.06 -36.00
C ILE A 29 14.36 -15.48 -34.68
N ARG A 30 13.56 -15.64 -33.62
CA ARG A 30 14.05 -16.01 -32.27
C ARG A 30 12.95 -16.56 -31.39
N ILE A 31 13.32 -17.21 -30.30
CA ILE A 31 12.37 -17.64 -29.25
C ILE A 31 12.09 -16.45 -28.31
N LEU A 32 10.81 -16.17 -28.07
CA LEU A 32 10.35 -15.12 -27.15
C LEU A 32 10.16 -15.66 -25.73
N GLY A 33 9.61 -16.87 -25.60
CA GLY A 33 9.39 -17.50 -24.30
C GLY A 33 9.11 -19.00 -24.43
N GLN A 34 9.27 -19.73 -23.33
CA GLN A 34 9.03 -21.16 -23.22
C GLN A 34 8.23 -21.45 -21.95
N GLY A 35 7.18 -22.26 -22.06
CA GLY A 35 6.47 -22.86 -20.93
C GLY A 35 6.53 -24.39 -20.98
N GLY A 36 5.94 -25.06 -19.98
CA GLY A 36 5.99 -26.53 -19.87
C GLY A 36 5.46 -27.28 -21.09
N GLN A 37 4.45 -26.74 -21.77
CA GLN A 37 3.74 -27.39 -22.89
C GLN A 37 3.81 -26.61 -24.21
N GLY A 38 4.56 -25.51 -24.27
CA GLY A 38 4.62 -24.69 -25.48
C GLY A 38 5.77 -23.71 -25.53
N VAL A 39 5.95 -23.11 -26.70
CA VAL A 39 6.97 -22.12 -27.02
C VAL A 39 6.32 -20.98 -27.78
N VAL A 40 6.74 -19.75 -27.54
CA VAL A 40 6.36 -18.58 -28.33
C VAL A 40 7.59 -18.13 -29.10
N VAL A 41 7.45 -17.97 -30.42
CA VAL A 41 8.52 -17.55 -31.30
C VAL A 41 8.17 -16.26 -32.02
N LEU A 42 9.19 -15.45 -32.25
CA LEU A 42 9.13 -14.32 -33.17
C LEU A 42 9.45 -14.84 -34.56
N ALA A 43 8.58 -14.55 -35.52
CA ALA A 43 8.76 -14.90 -36.92
C ALA A 43 8.42 -13.71 -37.81
N THR A 44 8.88 -13.72 -39.06
CA THR A 44 8.46 -12.74 -40.07
C THR A 44 7.58 -13.41 -41.11
N ASP A 45 6.51 -12.73 -41.52
CA ASP A 45 5.69 -13.17 -42.65
C ASP A 45 6.37 -12.88 -43.99
N ASN A 46 5.73 -13.29 -45.09
CA ASN A 46 6.22 -13.05 -46.44
C ASN A 46 6.28 -11.56 -46.86
N THR A 47 5.68 -10.66 -46.07
CA THR A 47 5.72 -9.20 -46.27
C THR A 47 6.83 -8.52 -45.47
N GLY A 48 7.50 -9.26 -44.58
CA GLY A 48 8.54 -8.72 -43.70
C GLY A 48 8.02 -8.22 -42.36
N ILE A 49 6.73 -8.40 -42.04
CA ILE A 49 6.15 -7.97 -40.77
C ILE A 49 6.45 -9.02 -39.69
N GLU A 50 6.90 -8.57 -38.53
CA GLU A 50 7.14 -9.44 -37.38
C GLU A 50 5.83 -9.86 -36.70
N LYS A 51 5.69 -11.15 -36.43
CA LYS A 51 4.54 -11.79 -35.77
C LYS A 51 5.03 -12.71 -34.66
N ALA A 52 4.22 -12.83 -33.61
CA ALA A 52 4.42 -13.82 -32.57
C ALA A 52 3.60 -15.08 -32.91
N VAL A 53 4.24 -16.25 -32.86
CA VAL A 53 3.59 -17.55 -33.07
C VAL A 53 3.72 -18.38 -31.80
N LYS A 54 2.59 -18.62 -31.14
CA LYS A 54 2.51 -19.52 -29.99
C LYS A 54 2.29 -20.93 -30.49
N ILE A 55 3.14 -21.86 -30.09
CA ILE A 55 3.12 -23.27 -30.48
C ILE A 55 3.01 -24.12 -29.21
N MET A 56 2.02 -25.01 -29.15
CA MET A 56 1.77 -25.88 -28.00
C MET A 56 1.65 -27.32 -28.44
N GLN A 57 2.28 -28.24 -27.70
CA GLN A 57 2.12 -29.66 -27.95
C GLN A 57 0.80 -30.14 -27.33
N LEU A 58 -0.06 -30.75 -28.15
CA LEU A 58 -1.32 -31.31 -27.68
C LEU A 58 -1.08 -32.67 -27.00
N PRO A 59 -1.81 -32.99 -25.91
CA PRO A 59 -1.67 -34.27 -25.23
C PRO A 59 -2.05 -35.43 -26.16
N THR A 60 -1.13 -36.38 -26.31
CA THR A 60 -1.18 -37.48 -27.29
C THR A 60 -1.89 -38.74 -26.78
N SER A 61 -2.24 -38.81 -25.48
CA SER A 61 -2.76 -40.01 -24.83
C SER A 61 -3.93 -39.71 -23.88
N GLY A 62 -5.10 -40.34 -24.07
CA GLY A 62 -6.03 -40.67 -22.98
C GLY A 62 -7.35 -39.88 -22.84
N GLY A 63 -8.45 -40.49 -23.28
CA GLY A 63 -9.79 -40.34 -22.65
C GLY A 63 -10.59 -39.05 -22.90
N ARG A 64 -11.82 -39.04 -22.36
CA ARG A 64 -12.80 -37.94 -22.49
C ARG A 64 -12.30 -36.60 -21.93
N ALA A 65 -11.41 -36.64 -20.94
CA ALA A 65 -10.86 -35.47 -20.26
C ALA A 65 -9.96 -34.62 -21.17
N ASN A 66 -9.06 -35.24 -21.95
CA ASN A 66 -8.18 -34.50 -22.86
C ASN A 66 -8.95 -33.86 -24.03
N LYS A 67 -10.03 -34.50 -24.49
CA LYS A 67 -10.92 -33.90 -25.49
C LYS A 67 -11.60 -32.62 -24.97
N ILE A 68 -12.10 -32.65 -23.72
CA ILE A 68 -12.71 -31.47 -23.08
C ILE A 68 -11.68 -30.33 -22.94
N LYS A 69 -10.42 -30.64 -22.63
CA LYS A 69 -9.33 -29.63 -22.54
C LYS A 69 -9.07 -28.97 -23.91
N ILE A 70 -8.99 -29.76 -24.99
CA ILE A 70 -8.79 -29.24 -26.35
C ILE A 70 -10.00 -28.43 -26.83
N ASP A 71 -11.22 -28.88 -26.56
CA ASP A 71 -12.44 -28.16 -26.94
C ASP A 71 -12.53 -26.79 -26.23
N ARG A 72 -12.12 -26.69 -24.96
CA ARG A 72 -12.01 -25.41 -24.23
C ARG A 72 -10.95 -24.50 -24.82
N LEU A 73 -9.76 -25.03 -25.09
CA LEU A 73 -8.69 -24.27 -25.74
C LEU A 73 -9.21 -23.62 -27.04
N LYS A 74 -9.87 -24.40 -27.90
CA LYS A 74 -10.48 -23.90 -29.15
C LYS A 74 -11.52 -22.80 -28.89
N GLN A 75 -12.35 -22.94 -27.87
CA GLN A 75 -13.32 -21.90 -27.49
C GLN A 75 -12.64 -20.60 -27.07
N ASP A 76 -11.56 -20.66 -26.30
CA ASP A 76 -10.82 -19.46 -25.86
C ASP A 76 -10.13 -18.76 -27.04
N LEU A 77 -9.61 -19.54 -27.99
CA LEU A 77 -9.02 -19.02 -29.22
C LEU A 77 -10.07 -18.42 -30.15
N ASP A 78 -11.21 -19.07 -30.30
CA ASP A 78 -12.35 -18.54 -31.07
C ASP A 78 -12.85 -17.23 -30.45
N PHE A 79 -12.84 -17.13 -29.12
CA PHE A 79 -13.10 -15.88 -28.44
C PHE A 79 -12.09 -14.81 -28.86
N CYS A 80 -10.79 -15.04 -28.68
CA CYS A 80 -9.75 -14.08 -29.03
C CYS A 80 -9.67 -13.77 -30.55
N LEU A 81 -10.07 -14.71 -31.42
CA LEU A 81 -10.11 -14.49 -32.87
C LEU A 81 -11.27 -13.57 -33.29
N ASN A 82 -12.41 -13.68 -32.61
CA ASN A 82 -13.63 -12.94 -32.94
C ASN A 82 -13.84 -11.67 -32.10
N ASP A 83 -13.12 -11.51 -30.99
CA ASP A 83 -13.15 -10.31 -30.16
C ASP A 83 -12.40 -9.15 -30.84
N ASN A 84 -12.96 -7.94 -30.73
CA ASN A 84 -12.39 -6.70 -31.26
C ASN A 84 -12.10 -5.68 -30.15
N HIS A 85 -12.10 -6.09 -28.89
CA HIS A 85 -11.79 -5.22 -27.77
C HIS A 85 -10.28 -4.86 -27.83
N PRO A 86 -9.92 -3.57 -27.75
CA PRO A 86 -8.55 -3.13 -27.98
C PRO A 86 -7.55 -3.70 -26.96
N ASN A 87 -8.00 -4.05 -25.75
CA ASN A 87 -7.11 -4.57 -24.70
C ASN A 87 -7.17 -6.10 -24.52
N ILE A 88 -7.79 -6.84 -25.46
CA ILE A 88 -7.77 -8.32 -25.47
C ILE A 88 -6.92 -8.75 -26.66
N ILE A 89 -6.06 -9.76 -26.48
CA ILE A 89 -5.23 -10.28 -27.57
C ILE A 89 -6.13 -10.75 -28.72
N ARG A 90 -5.75 -10.36 -29.94
CA ARG A 90 -6.40 -10.84 -31.15
C ARG A 90 -5.46 -11.79 -31.88
N TYR A 91 -5.94 -12.99 -32.16
CA TYR A 91 -5.24 -13.91 -33.06
C TYR A 91 -5.59 -13.59 -34.50
N ASP A 92 -4.58 -13.58 -35.38
CA ASP A 92 -4.77 -13.45 -36.83
C ASP A 92 -5.29 -14.76 -37.42
N SER A 93 -4.75 -15.87 -36.93
CA SER A 93 -5.14 -17.23 -37.32
C SER A 93 -4.66 -18.24 -36.29
N TYR A 94 -5.26 -19.42 -36.28
CA TYR A 94 -4.80 -20.54 -35.48
C TYR A 94 -5.08 -21.87 -36.18
N GLY A 95 -4.38 -22.95 -35.77
CA GLY A 95 -4.58 -24.27 -36.38
C GLY A 95 -3.89 -25.41 -35.64
N GLU A 96 -4.09 -26.62 -36.17
CA GLU A 96 -3.39 -27.84 -35.73
C GLU A 96 -2.34 -28.27 -36.76
N PHE A 97 -1.22 -28.81 -36.29
CA PHE A 97 -0.14 -29.36 -37.11
C PHE A 97 0.45 -30.65 -36.52
N PRO A 98 0.71 -31.70 -37.30
CA PRO A 98 0.27 -31.87 -38.69
C PRO A 98 -1.26 -31.97 -38.77
N LYS A 99 -1.84 -31.64 -39.94
CA LYS A 99 -3.28 -31.78 -40.18
C LYS A 99 -3.76 -33.23 -40.28
N ASP A 100 -2.82 -34.17 -40.40
CA ASP A 100 -3.07 -35.60 -40.49
C ASP A 100 -3.57 -36.17 -39.14
N GLU A 101 -4.71 -36.85 -39.16
CA GLU A 101 -5.30 -37.46 -37.97
C GLU A 101 -4.56 -38.72 -37.51
N GLU A 102 -3.75 -39.36 -38.37
CA GLU A 102 -3.01 -40.57 -38.03
C GLU A 102 -1.70 -40.29 -37.27
N VAL A 103 -1.25 -39.03 -37.23
CA VAL A 103 -0.03 -38.64 -36.51
C VAL A 103 -0.28 -38.58 -35.01
N LYS A 104 0.51 -39.34 -34.24
CA LYS A 104 0.38 -39.43 -32.78
C LYS A 104 0.64 -38.12 -32.05
N THR A 105 1.57 -37.29 -32.54
CA THR A 105 1.91 -36.01 -31.94
C THR A 105 1.31 -34.87 -32.74
N LYS A 106 0.40 -34.13 -32.12
CA LYS A 106 -0.19 -32.92 -32.70
C LYS A 106 0.27 -31.69 -31.93
N PHE A 107 0.40 -30.60 -32.66
CA PHE A 107 0.68 -29.28 -32.17
C PHE A 107 -0.48 -28.38 -32.49
N PHE A 108 -0.68 -27.40 -31.63
CA PHE A 108 -1.58 -26.30 -31.83
C PHE A 108 -0.73 -25.04 -32.02
N TYR A 109 -1.08 -24.20 -33.00
CA TYR A 109 -0.41 -22.92 -33.20
C TYR A 109 -1.41 -21.77 -33.31
N ALA A 110 -1.02 -20.60 -32.81
CA ALA A 110 -1.77 -19.35 -32.96
C ALA A 110 -0.82 -18.21 -33.31
N VAL A 111 -1.21 -17.42 -34.30
CA VAL A 111 -0.47 -16.26 -34.83
C VAL A 111 -1.11 -14.99 -34.29
N MET A 112 -0.29 -14.05 -33.81
CA MET A 112 -0.71 -12.75 -33.31
C MET A 112 0.33 -11.68 -33.60
N ASP A 113 -0.05 -10.42 -33.41
CA ASP A 113 0.90 -9.31 -33.43
C ASP A 113 1.99 -9.48 -32.37
N TYR A 114 3.20 -9.02 -32.69
CA TYR A 114 4.32 -9.04 -31.75
C TYR A 114 4.24 -7.85 -30.78
N TYR A 115 4.33 -8.17 -29.48
CA TYR A 115 4.44 -7.20 -28.40
C TYR A 115 5.82 -7.31 -27.75
N PRO A 116 6.63 -6.23 -27.75
CA PRO A 116 8.03 -6.30 -27.32
C PRO A 116 8.23 -6.42 -25.81
N GLN A 117 7.22 -6.07 -25.01
CA GLN A 117 7.31 -6.05 -23.55
C GLN A 117 6.09 -6.72 -22.91
N THR A 118 6.25 -7.12 -21.65
CA THR A 118 5.18 -7.57 -20.76
C THR A 118 5.01 -6.60 -19.60
N LEU A 119 3.91 -6.71 -18.85
CA LEU A 119 3.76 -5.94 -17.61
C LEU A 119 4.82 -6.34 -16.57
N ARG A 120 5.31 -7.58 -16.61
CA ARG A 120 6.47 -7.99 -15.79
C ARG A 120 7.71 -7.13 -16.10
N ASP A 121 7.97 -6.85 -17.38
CA ASP A 121 9.09 -5.98 -17.77
C ASP A 121 8.90 -4.54 -17.26
N VAL A 122 7.66 -4.05 -17.25
CA VAL A 122 7.30 -2.75 -16.67
C VAL A 122 7.51 -2.72 -15.16
N ILE A 123 7.15 -3.77 -14.42
CA ILE A 123 7.38 -3.85 -12.97
C ILE A 123 8.88 -3.87 -12.67
N ASN A 124 9.65 -4.66 -13.43
CA ASN A 124 11.09 -4.81 -13.25
C ASN A 124 11.86 -3.52 -13.57
N HIS A 125 11.37 -2.72 -14.52
CA HIS A 125 11.98 -1.45 -14.94
C HIS A 125 11.03 -0.27 -14.73
N ARG A 126 10.37 -0.25 -13.57
CA ARG A 126 9.29 0.69 -13.24
C ARG A 126 9.72 2.15 -13.28
N GLU A 127 11.00 2.44 -13.10
CA GLU A 127 11.59 3.78 -13.23
C GLU A 127 11.43 4.37 -14.63
N ASN A 128 11.26 3.54 -15.67
CA ASN A 128 11.01 3.99 -17.03
C ASN A 128 9.56 4.42 -17.26
N TYR A 129 8.67 4.19 -16.29
CA TYR A 129 7.24 4.50 -16.37
C TYR A 129 6.80 5.32 -15.16
N SER A 130 6.29 6.53 -15.41
CA SER A 130 5.72 7.33 -14.33
C SER A 130 4.56 6.57 -13.64
N PRO A 131 4.28 6.85 -12.36
CA PRO A 131 3.16 6.20 -11.66
C PRO A 131 1.83 6.35 -12.41
N LEU A 132 1.58 7.51 -13.02
CA LEU A 132 0.38 7.76 -13.82
C LEU A 132 0.34 6.96 -15.13
N GLN A 133 1.49 6.74 -15.78
CA GLN A 133 1.57 5.85 -16.95
C GLN A 133 1.27 4.40 -16.59
N ARG A 134 1.77 3.92 -15.44
CA ARG A 134 1.42 2.59 -14.90
C ARG A 134 -0.08 2.50 -14.60
N LEU A 135 -0.67 3.53 -14.02
CA LEU A 135 -2.12 3.60 -13.78
C LEU A 135 -2.93 3.53 -15.08
N ASP A 136 -2.49 4.19 -16.15
CA ASP A 136 -3.15 4.11 -17.47
C ASP A 136 -3.11 2.68 -18.06
N LEU A 137 -1.98 1.96 -17.89
CA LEU A 137 -1.86 0.56 -18.28
C LEU A 137 -2.78 -0.34 -17.44
N LEU A 138 -2.84 -0.14 -16.13
CA LEU A 138 -3.73 -0.88 -15.23
C LEU A 138 -5.21 -0.65 -15.58
N ILE A 139 -5.60 0.57 -15.95
CA ILE A 139 -6.97 0.86 -16.44
C ILE A 139 -7.27 0.09 -17.74
N GLN A 140 -6.29 -0.03 -18.65
CA GLN A 140 -6.44 -0.86 -19.86
C GLN A 140 -6.62 -2.33 -19.52
N LEU A 141 -5.83 -2.87 -18.58
CA LEU A 141 -5.94 -4.24 -18.11
C LEU A 141 -7.33 -4.53 -17.52
N ILE A 142 -7.84 -3.64 -16.66
CA ILE A 142 -9.18 -3.78 -16.07
C ILE A 142 -10.28 -3.69 -17.14
N LYS A 143 -10.12 -2.87 -18.18
CA LYS A 143 -11.05 -2.86 -19.33
C LYS A 143 -11.10 -4.21 -20.04
N ALA A 144 -9.94 -4.84 -20.26
CA ALA A 144 -9.86 -6.17 -20.86
C ALA A 144 -10.62 -7.22 -20.04
N VAL A 145 -10.35 -7.28 -18.74
CA VAL A 145 -10.99 -8.23 -17.82
C VAL A 145 -12.49 -7.99 -17.75
N ASN A 146 -12.92 -6.72 -17.64
CA ASN A 146 -14.34 -6.41 -17.66
C ASN A 146 -15.03 -6.87 -18.96
N ALA A 147 -14.41 -6.63 -20.12
CA ALA A 147 -14.97 -7.04 -21.41
C ALA A 147 -15.13 -8.58 -21.51
N ALA A 148 -14.20 -9.34 -20.93
CA ALA A 148 -14.31 -10.78 -20.83
C ALA A 148 -15.43 -11.21 -19.85
N HIS A 149 -15.52 -10.57 -18.69
CA HIS A 149 -16.56 -10.83 -17.68
C HIS A 149 -17.97 -10.55 -18.21
N ASP A 150 -18.15 -9.47 -19.00
CA ASP A 150 -19.42 -9.15 -19.68
C ASP A 150 -19.86 -10.28 -20.64
N LYS A 151 -18.89 -11.03 -21.19
CA LYS A 151 -19.10 -12.19 -22.06
C LYS A 151 -19.10 -13.52 -21.30
N ARG A 152 -19.12 -13.46 -19.95
CA ARG A 152 -19.10 -14.59 -19.01
C ARG A 152 -17.86 -15.47 -19.12
N ILE A 153 -16.74 -14.89 -19.52
CA ILE A 153 -15.43 -15.55 -19.58
C ILE A 153 -14.63 -15.15 -18.33
N ILE A 154 -14.06 -16.14 -17.65
CA ILE A 154 -13.15 -15.96 -16.50
C ILE A 154 -11.74 -16.27 -17.01
N HIS A 155 -10.78 -15.40 -16.77
CA HIS A 155 -9.42 -15.58 -17.28
C HIS A 155 -8.64 -16.66 -16.52
N ARG A 156 -8.72 -16.67 -15.18
CA ARG A 156 -8.16 -17.64 -14.23
C ARG A 156 -6.64 -17.64 -14.04
N ASP A 157 -5.87 -17.15 -15.02
CA ASP A 157 -4.41 -17.05 -14.93
C ASP A 157 -3.92 -15.62 -15.23
N ILE A 158 -4.50 -14.62 -14.56
CA ILE A 158 -4.04 -13.24 -14.73
C ILE A 158 -2.72 -13.06 -13.95
N LYS A 159 -1.65 -12.74 -14.67
CA LYS A 159 -0.33 -12.44 -14.12
C LYS A 159 0.43 -11.48 -15.05
N PRO A 160 1.45 -10.75 -14.55
CA PRO A 160 2.15 -9.74 -15.34
C PRO A 160 2.77 -10.27 -16.65
N GLU A 161 3.15 -11.55 -16.70
CA GLU A 161 3.72 -12.21 -17.87
C GLU A 161 2.71 -12.40 -19.02
N ASN A 162 1.41 -12.53 -18.69
CA ASN A 162 0.33 -12.71 -19.65
C ASN A 162 -0.23 -11.37 -20.16
N VAL A 163 0.31 -10.25 -19.68
CA VAL A 163 -0.11 -8.89 -20.05
C VAL A 163 0.94 -8.31 -20.98
N LEU A 164 0.63 -8.21 -22.26
CA LEU A 164 1.57 -7.81 -23.31
C LEU A 164 1.45 -6.32 -23.62
N ILE A 165 2.57 -5.67 -23.92
CA ILE A 165 2.68 -4.22 -24.07
C ILE A 165 3.49 -3.85 -25.31
N SER A 166 2.96 -2.89 -26.07
CA SER A 166 3.65 -2.23 -27.17
C SER A 166 3.47 -0.71 -27.03
N GLY A 167 4.56 -0.01 -26.68
CA GLY A 167 4.49 1.40 -26.28
C GLY A 167 3.61 1.58 -25.04
N TYR A 168 2.53 2.38 -25.17
CA TYR A 168 1.54 2.60 -24.10
C TYR A 168 0.25 1.80 -24.29
N HIS A 169 0.26 0.83 -25.20
CA HIS A 169 -0.88 -0.02 -25.47
C HIS A 169 -0.68 -1.40 -24.84
N LEU A 170 -1.68 -1.84 -24.10
CA LEU A 170 -1.67 -3.12 -23.37
C LEU A 170 -2.77 -4.04 -23.90
N VAL A 171 -2.43 -5.32 -24.06
CA VAL A 171 -3.38 -6.39 -24.33
C VAL A 171 -3.23 -7.52 -23.30
N LEU A 172 -4.35 -8.02 -22.81
CA LEU A 172 -4.39 -9.25 -22.01
C LEU A 172 -4.35 -10.46 -22.95
N SER A 173 -3.42 -11.38 -22.71
CA SER A 173 -3.25 -12.60 -23.49
C SER A 173 -3.46 -13.85 -22.63
N ASP A 174 -3.47 -15.02 -23.26
CA ASP A 174 -3.53 -16.32 -22.58
C ASP A 174 -4.80 -16.56 -21.75
N PHE A 175 -5.95 -16.17 -22.32
CA PHE A 175 -7.27 -16.55 -21.83
C PHE A 175 -7.40 -18.08 -21.70
N GLY A 176 -7.59 -18.57 -20.48
CA GLY A 176 -8.16 -19.90 -20.22
C GLY A 176 -7.35 -21.13 -20.65
N ILE A 177 -6.11 -20.98 -21.12
CA ILE A 177 -5.28 -22.11 -21.59
C ILE A 177 -4.84 -23.06 -20.44
N ALA A 178 -5.06 -22.71 -19.17
CA ALA A 178 -4.64 -23.50 -18.02
C ALA A 178 -5.77 -24.39 -17.44
N HIS A 179 -6.01 -25.53 -18.08
CA HIS A 179 -6.42 -26.76 -17.39
C HIS A 179 -5.67 -28.00 -17.91
N PHE A 180 -4.49 -27.81 -18.50
CA PHE A 180 -3.56 -28.89 -18.80
C PHE A 180 -2.64 -29.21 -17.60
N GLU A 181 -3.16 -29.30 -16.38
CA GLU A 181 -2.40 -29.87 -15.27
C GLU A 181 -2.78 -31.34 -15.11
N ASP A 182 -2.08 -32.20 -15.84
CA ASP A 182 -1.60 -33.45 -15.24
C ASP A 182 -0.13 -33.18 -14.92
N ALA A 183 0.17 -33.03 -13.63
CA ALA A 183 1.48 -32.69 -13.12
C ALA A 183 2.51 -33.77 -13.48
N GLY A 184 3.66 -33.35 -14.01
CA GLY A 184 4.78 -34.25 -14.22
C GLY A 184 6.08 -33.59 -14.66
N LEU A 185 6.04 -32.41 -15.29
CA LEU A 185 7.24 -31.76 -15.83
C LEU A 185 7.12 -30.23 -15.80
N THR A 186 7.09 -29.65 -14.61
CA THR A 186 7.43 -28.23 -14.39
C THR A 186 8.60 -28.19 -13.43
N VAL A 187 9.63 -27.42 -13.75
CA VAL A 187 10.78 -27.19 -12.86
C VAL A 187 10.23 -26.58 -11.56
N ALA A 188 10.71 -27.02 -10.40
CA ALA A 188 10.14 -26.65 -9.10
C ALA A 188 10.02 -25.14 -8.87
N ASP A 189 10.90 -24.33 -9.48
CA ASP A 189 10.89 -22.87 -9.40
C ASP A 189 9.75 -22.23 -10.23
N ASP A 190 9.41 -22.77 -11.41
CA ASP A 190 8.29 -22.28 -12.25
C ASP A 190 6.92 -22.57 -11.63
N LEU A 191 6.81 -23.68 -10.88
CA LEU A 191 5.62 -24.03 -10.10
C LEU A 191 5.37 -23.06 -8.95
N LEU A 192 6.44 -22.56 -8.31
CA LEU A 192 6.34 -21.58 -7.23
C LEU A 192 5.93 -20.20 -7.77
N VAL A 193 6.53 -19.74 -8.88
CA VAL A 193 6.22 -18.44 -9.50
C VAL A 193 4.77 -18.38 -10.02
N ASN A 194 4.25 -19.48 -10.59
CA ASN A 194 2.87 -19.53 -11.10
C ASN A 194 1.78 -19.44 -10.00
N ARG A 195 2.09 -19.71 -8.72
CA ARG A 195 1.07 -19.70 -7.65
C ARG A 195 0.90 -18.34 -6.97
N ASN A 196 1.75 -17.37 -7.25
CA ASN A 196 1.77 -16.09 -6.55
C ASN A 196 0.51 -15.25 -6.81
N TYR A 197 -0.09 -15.37 -8.01
CA TYR A 197 -1.28 -14.62 -8.40
C TYR A 197 -2.60 -15.37 -8.17
N LEU A 198 -2.54 -16.60 -7.68
CA LEU A 198 -3.74 -17.40 -7.43
C LEU A 198 -4.52 -16.84 -6.25
N SER A 199 -5.83 -16.69 -6.45
CA SER A 199 -6.77 -16.38 -5.39
C SER A 199 -6.83 -17.48 -4.33
N PRO A 200 -7.25 -17.17 -3.08
CA PRO A 200 -7.39 -18.17 -2.01
C PRO A 200 -8.23 -19.38 -2.42
N GLU A 201 -9.34 -19.17 -3.13
CA GLU A 201 -10.21 -20.25 -3.60
C GLU A 201 -9.58 -21.10 -4.71
N GLN A 202 -8.67 -20.54 -5.52
CA GLN A 202 -7.93 -21.30 -6.53
C GLN A 202 -6.82 -22.16 -5.93
N LYS A 203 -6.35 -21.83 -4.72
CA LYS A 203 -5.31 -22.60 -4.01
C LYS A 203 -5.85 -23.89 -3.37
N ILE A 204 -7.18 -24.01 -3.21
CA ILE A 204 -7.83 -25.19 -2.62
C ILE A 204 -7.96 -26.30 -3.68
N GLU A 205 -7.25 -27.41 -3.47
CA GLU A 205 -7.29 -28.56 -4.38
C GLU A 205 -8.70 -29.14 -4.53
N GLY A 206 -9.06 -29.52 -5.76
CA GLY A 206 -10.34 -30.17 -6.07
C GLY A 206 -11.55 -29.24 -6.17
N ASN A 207 -11.40 -27.93 -5.97
CA ASN A 207 -12.52 -26.99 -5.88
C ASN A 207 -12.73 -26.10 -7.12
N ALA A 208 -12.78 -26.71 -8.31
CA ALA A 208 -13.02 -25.96 -9.55
C ALA A 208 -14.40 -25.27 -9.61
N LEU A 209 -15.34 -25.64 -8.75
CA LEU A 209 -16.71 -25.11 -8.71
C LEU A 209 -16.83 -23.76 -7.98
N THR A 210 -15.82 -23.35 -7.20
CA THR A 210 -15.83 -22.06 -6.48
C THR A 210 -15.08 -20.95 -7.20
N ILE A 211 -14.44 -21.22 -8.33
CA ILE A 211 -13.75 -20.21 -9.14
C ILE A 211 -14.81 -19.34 -9.84
N THR A 212 -14.77 -18.04 -9.57
CA THR A 212 -15.72 -17.05 -10.12
C THR A 212 -14.97 -15.87 -10.74
N PHE A 213 -15.69 -14.88 -11.27
CA PHE A 213 -15.09 -13.61 -11.72
C PHE A 213 -14.24 -12.94 -10.62
N ALA A 214 -14.57 -13.16 -9.34
CA ALA A 214 -13.85 -12.61 -8.20
C ALA A 214 -12.40 -13.14 -8.09
N SER A 215 -12.09 -14.29 -8.68
CA SER A 215 -10.72 -14.83 -8.70
C SER A 215 -9.80 -13.94 -9.55
N ASP A 216 -10.29 -13.47 -10.71
CA ASP A 216 -9.57 -12.53 -11.56
C ASP A 216 -9.35 -11.18 -10.85
N ILE A 217 -10.34 -10.71 -10.08
CA ILE A 217 -10.25 -9.47 -9.30
C ILE A 217 -9.14 -9.54 -8.24
N TYR A 218 -9.00 -10.68 -7.59
CA TYR A 218 -7.93 -10.88 -6.61
C TYR A 218 -6.55 -10.77 -7.28
N SER A 219 -6.33 -11.47 -8.41
CA SER A 219 -5.08 -11.39 -9.16
C SER A 219 -4.79 -9.97 -9.63
N LEU A 220 -5.81 -9.22 -10.05
CA LEU A 220 -5.67 -7.81 -10.42
C LEU A 220 -5.26 -6.93 -9.22
N GLY A 221 -5.79 -7.19 -8.02
CA GLY A 221 -5.42 -6.45 -6.82
C GLY A 221 -3.93 -6.62 -6.50
N LEU A 222 -3.43 -7.84 -6.59
CA LEU A 222 -2.00 -8.15 -6.45
C LEU A 222 -1.15 -7.40 -7.47
N ILE A 223 -1.56 -7.43 -8.74
CA ILE A 223 -0.83 -6.77 -9.84
C ILE A 223 -0.82 -5.25 -9.66
N ILE A 224 -1.94 -4.64 -9.26
CA ILE A 224 -2.02 -3.20 -9.03
C ILE A 224 -1.00 -2.79 -7.97
N ASN A 225 -0.99 -3.45 -6.80
CA ASN A 225 -0.01 -3.13 -5.76
C ASN A 225 1.43 -3.32 -6.24
N GLU A 226 1.73 -4.47 -6.81
CA GLU A 226 3.08 -4.82 -7.26
C GLU A 226 3.61 -3.87 -8.34
N CYS A 227 2.73 -3.34 -9.20
CA CYS A 227 3.09 -2.31 -10.17
C CYS A 227 3.71 -1.08 -9.54
N PHE A 228 3.34 -0.74 -8.29
CA PHE A 228 3.89 0.42 -7.58
C PHE A 228 5.01 0.03 -6.60
N THR A 229 4.82 -1.03 -5.82
CA THR A 229 5.76 -1.44 -4.78
C THR A 229 6.96 -2.22 -5.31
N GLY A 230 6.82 -2.84 -6.48
CA GLY A 230 7.80 -3.78 -7.05
C GLY A 230 7.82 -5.14 -6.35
N GLU A 231 6.94 -5.37 -5.38
CA GLU A 231 6.86 -6.61 -4.60
C GLU A 231 5.45 -7.19 -4.68
N ASN A 232 5.36 -8.49 -4.94
CA ASN A 232 4.07 -9.18 -4.95
C ASN A 232 3.50 -9.24 -3.52
N PRO A 233 2.25 -8.81 -3.28
CA PRO A 233 1.68 -8.83 -1.94
C PRO A 233 1.57 -10.25 -1.36
N ALA A 234 2.14 -10.44 -0.17
CA ALA A 234 2.09 -11.71 0.54
C ALA A 234 1.72 -11.51 2.01
N GLY A 235 0.64 -12.16 2.46
CA GLY A 235 0.17 -12.09 3.84
C GLY A 235 -0.50 -10.76 4.20
N SER A 236 -0.72 -10.53 5.50
CA SER A 236 -1.41 -9.34 6.02
C SER A 236 -0.54 -8.10 6.21
N ASP A 237 0.78 -8.25 6.07
CA ASP A 237 1.81 -7.22 6.30
C ASP A 237 2.60 -6.90 5.02
N TYR A 238 1.88 -6.90 3.89
CA TYR A 238 2.47 -6.55 2.60
C TYR A 238 2.68 -5.03 2.50
N ARG A 239 3.56 -4.60 1.58
CA ARG A 239 3.85 -3.18 1.41
C ARG A 239 2.73 -2.45 0.69
N HIS A 240 2.40 -1.26 1.19
CA HIS A 240 1.35 -0.42 0.64
C HIS A 240 1.92 0.54 -0.41
N ILE A 241 1.07 0.97 -1.34
CA ILE A 241 1.41 1.93 -2.41
C ILE A 241 1.82 3.27 -1.80
N GLU A 242 1.11 3.75 -0.77
CA GLU A 242 1.40 5.02 -0.09
C GLU A 242 2.82 5.13 0.45
N GLN A 243 3.46 3.99 0.75
CA GLN A 243 4.82 3.96 1.30
C GLN A 243 5.88 4.35 0.26
N TYR A 244 5.55 4.20 -1.03
CA TYR A 244 6.41 4.53 -2.16
C TYR A 244 5.92 5.78 -2.90
N TYR A 245 4.60 5.92 -3.04
CA TYR A 245 3.93 7.01 -3.71
C TYR A 245 2.83 7.55 -2.79
N PRO A 246 3.19 8.42 -1.83
CA PRO A 246 2.28 8.85 -0.76
C PRO A 246 0.99 9.48 -1.31
N TYR A 247 1.10 10.27 -2.37
CA TYR A 247 -0.05 10.89 -3.03
C TYR A 247 -1.02 9.89 -3.68
N LEU A 248 -0.63 8.61 -3.76
CA LEU A 248 -1.47 7.53 -4.28
C LEU A 248 -2.19 6.70 -3.21
N PHE A 249 -2.28 7.20 -1.98
CA PHE A 249 -2.83 6.49 -0.81
C PHE A 249 -4.24 5.89 -1.02
N GLU A 250 -5.11 6.51 -1.83
CA GLU A 250 -6.45 5.97 -2.05
C GLU A 250 -6.47 4.61 -2.78
N LEU A 251 -5.41 4.29 -3.53
CA LEU A 251 -5.30 3.01 -4.22
C LEU A 251 -5.22 1.84 -3.25
N ASP A 252 -4.63 2.02 -2.06
CA ASP A 252 -4.46 0.94 -1.08
C ASP A 252 -5.80 0.39 -0.61
N ASN A 253 -6.78 1.27 -0.34
CA ASN A 253 -8.15 0.84 0.02
C ASN A 253 -8.81 0.00 -1.09
N LEU A 254 -8.60 0.36 -2.36
CA LEU A 254 -9.13 -0.39 -3.49
C LEU A 254 -8.46 -1.75 -3.61
N VAL A 255 -7.14 -1.80 -3.48
CA VAL A 255 -6.34 -3.03 -3.48
C VAL A 255 -6.79 -3.97 -2.36
N ASP A 256 -6.96 -3.47 -1.14
CA ASP A 256 -7.43 -4.25 0.02
C ASP A 256 -8.81 -4.88 -0.24
N MET A 257 -9.75 -4.12 -0.81
CA MET A 257 -11.06 -4.66 -1.22
C MET A 257 -10.93 -5.75 -2.30
N MET A 258 -10.05 -5.56 -3.29
CA MET A 258 -9.83 -6.54 -4.36
C MET A 258 -9.18 -7.82 -3.84
N MET A 259 -8.29 -7.70 -2.84
CA MET A 259 -7.56 -8.80 -2.21
C MET A 259 -8.30 -9.42 -1.01
N SER A 260 -9.57 -9.08 -0.79
CA SER A 260 -10.37 -9.65 0.29
C SER A 260 -10.39 -11.18 0.22
N TYR A 261 -10.21 -11.84 1.36
CA TYR A 261 -10.16 -13.31 1.43
C TYR A 261 -11.47 -13.93 0.88
N ARG A 262 -12.59 -13.34 1.25
CA ARG A 262 -13.94 -13.73 0.81
C ARG A 262 -14.23 -13.21 -0.59
N ALA A 263 -14.52 -14.11 -1.53
CA ALA A 263 -14.78 -13.77 -2.93
C ALA A 263 -16.02 -12.88 -3.14
N ASP A 264 -17.02 -12.97 -2.27
CA ASP A 264 -18.26 -12.18 -2.30
C ASP A 264 -18.08 -10.73 -1.83
N GLU A 265 -17.00 -10.42 -1.12
CA GLU A 265 -16.66 -9.06 -0.66
C GLU A 265 -15.87 -8.28 -1.71
N ARG A 266 -15.30 -8.97 -2.71
CA ARG A 266 -14.50 -8.34 -3.76
C ARG A 266 -15.40 -7.56 -4.72
N PRO A 267 -14.96 -6.37 -5.18
CA PRO A 267 -15.72 -5.59 -6.17
C PRO A 267 -15.76 -6.29 -7.53
N THR A 268 -16.72 -5.93 -8.38
CA THR A 268 -16.76 -6.37 -9.77
C THR A 268 -15.69 -5.65 -10.62
N ALA A 269 -15.30 -6.22 -11.75
CA ALA A 269 -14.37 -5.57 -12.69
C ALA A 269 -14.86 -4.18 -13.13
N ASP A 270 -16.18 -4.02 -13.32
CA ASP A 270 -16.79 -2.75 -13.67
C ASP A 270 -16.63 -1.70 -12.56
N SER A 271 -16.88 -2.10 -11.32
CA SER A 271 -16.72 -1.24 -10.14
C SER A 271 -15.27 -0.77 -10.00
N VAL A 272 -14.30 -1.69 -10.13
CA VAL A 272 -12.86 -1.35 -10.12
C VAL A 272 -12.52 -0.39 -11.26
N ARG A 273 -13.03 -0.64 -12.47
CA ARG A 273 -12.80 0.21 -13.65
C ARG A 273 -13.27 1.64 -13.43
N ILE A 274 -14.47 1.81 -12.88
CA ILE A 274 -15.07 3.12 -12.61
C ILE A 274 -14.24 3.84 -11.55
N LYS A 275 -13.91 3.17 -10.44
CA LYS A 275 -13.11 3.72 -9.35
C LYS A 275 -11.73 4.19 -9.83
N LEU A 276 -10.99 3.35 -10.56
CA LEU A 276 -9.67 3.72 -11.10
C LEU A 276 -9.74 4.86 -12.11
N LYS A 277 -10.80 4.93 -12.93
CA LYS A 277 -10.97 6.03 -13.89
C LYS A 277 -11.24 7.37 -13.19
N ILE A 278 -12.13 7.38 -12.21
CA ILE A 278 -12.42 8.57 -11.40
C ILE A 278 -11.15 9.01 -10.70
N TYR A 279 -10.51 8.07 -10.00
CA TYR A 279 -9.26 8.30 -9.30
C TYR A 279 -8.14 8.88 -10.21
N ASN A 280 -7.89 8.28 -11.38
CA ASN A 280 -6.88 8.78 -12.33
C ASN A 280 -7.23 10.17 -12.88
N HIS A 281 -8.51 10.49 -13.04
CA HIS A 281 -8.95 11.82 -13.45
C HIS A 281 -8.74 12.84 -12.33
N ASP A 282 -9.18 12.53 -11.12
CA ASP A 282 -9.13 13.42 -9.97
C ASP A 282 -7.68 13.70 -9.56
N ILE A 283 -6.80 12.68 -9.53
CA ILE A 283 -5.40 12.87 -9.16
C ILE A 283 -4.66 13.73 -10.17
N ARG A 284 -4.95 13.59 -11.48
CA ARG A 284 -4.36 14.43 -12.53
C ARG A 284 -4.81 15.87 -12.40
N ASN A 285 -6.10 16.09 -12.19
CA ASN A 285 -6.64 17.43 -11.99
C ASN A 285 -6.04 18.09 -10.75
N GLN A 286 -5.90 17.37 -9.63
CA GLN A 286 -5.28 17.89 -8.41
C GLN A 286 -3.80 18.23 -8.63
N LEU A 287 -3.05 17.33 -9.29
CA LEU A 287 -1.65 17.59 -9.62
C LEU A 287 -1.52 18.85 -10.49
N ASP A 288 -2.34 18.99 -11.53
CA ASP A 288 -2.30 20.15 -12.43
C ASP A 288 -2.74 21.44 -11.71
N GLU A 289 -3.81 21.41 -10.91
CA GLU A 289 -4.29 22.52 -10.08
C GLU A 289 -3.19 23.03 -9.13
N ILE A 290 -2.52 22.12 -8.44
CA ILE A 290 -1.46 22.48 -7.48
C ILE A 290 -0.22 23.01 -8.21
N LYS A 291 0.22 22.34 -9.28
CA LYS A 291 1.36 22.81 -10.08
C LYS A 291 1.13 24.23 -10.60
N ASP A 292 -0.07 24.51 -11.12
CA ASP A 292 -0.43 25.84 -11.60
C ASP A 292 -0.47 26.88 -10.47
N SER A 293 -0.95 26.50 -9.28
CA SER A 293 -0.95 27.38 -8.10
C SER A 293 0.45 27.66 -7.55
N LEU A 294 1.40 26.73 -7.70
CA LEU A 294 2.77 26.88 -7.22
C LEU A 294 3.69 27.57 -8.22
N ARG A 295 3.33 27.59 -9.50
CA ARG A 295 4.17 28.13 -10.57
C ARG A 295 4.41 29.63 -10.33
N THR A 296 5.67 30.02 -10.35
CA THR A 296 6.10 31.42 -10.23
C THR A 296 7.21 31.71 -11.22
N GLU A 297 7.50 32.99 -11.50
CA GLU A 297 8.60 33.36 -12.40
C GLU A 297 9.96 32.78 -11.96
N MET A 298 10.12 32.44 -10.68
CA MET A 298 11.35 31.88 -10.11
C MET A 298 11.36 30.34 -10.06
N ILE A 299 10.20 29.69 -10.22
CA ILE A 299 10.06 28.23 -10.12
C ILE A 299 9.19 27.74 -11.28
N ASP A 300 9.86 27.29 -12.34
CA ASP A 300 9.24 26.81 -13.58
C ASP A 300 9.72 25.39 -13.97
N GLU A 301 10.52 24.75 -13.12
CA GLU A 301 10.99 23.38 -13.38
C GLU A 301 9.86 22.38 -13.07
N ASP A 302 9.31 21.76 -14.12
CA ASP A 302 8.19 20.82 -13.99
C ASP A 302 8.48 19.64 -13.05
N SER A 303 9.74 19.22 -12.90
CA SER A 303 10.16 18.17 -11.96
C SER A 303 9.92 18.57 -10.50
N ILE A 304 10.33 19.79 -10.13
CA ILE A 304 10.16 20.39 -8.79
C ILE A 304 8.68 20.59 -8.50
N LEU A 305 7.94 21.15 -9.47
CA LEU A 305 6.50 21.38 -9.34
C LEU A 305 5.74 20.06 -9.17
N GLN A 306 6.14 19.00 -9.89
CA GLN A 306 5.55 17.68 -9.75
C GLN A 306 5.75 17.11 -8.34
N THR A 307 6.99 17.08 -7.83
CA THR A 307 7.27 16.60 -6.47
C THR A 307 6.52 17.42 -5.42
N ALA A 308 6.49 18.75 -5.56
CA ALA A 308 5.78 19.63 -4.64
C ALA A 308 4.26 19.38 -4.64
N ALA A 309 3.68 19.12 -5.81
CA ALA A 309 2.26 18.80 -5.93
C ALA A 309 1.93 17.45 -5.28
N GLU A 310 2.76 16.42 -5.50
CA GLU A 310 2.62 15.12 -4.85
C GLU A 310 2.69 15.22 -3.32
N ASP A 311 3.67 15.96 -2.80
CA ASP A 311 3.82 16.16 -1.36
C ASP A 311 2.62 16.89 -0.75
N LEU A 312 2.07 17.88 -1.46
CA LEU A 312 0.93 18.66 -0.96
C LEU A 312 -0.39 17.88 -0.98
N ILE A 313 -0.61 17.01 -1.97
CA ILE A 313 -1.74 16.09 -1.99
C ILE A 313 -1.70 15.18 -0.75
N PHE A 314 -0.55 14.53 -0.52
CA PHE A 314 -0.40 13.67 0.65
C PHE A 314 -0.47 14.47 1.96
N SER A 315 0.07 15.68 2.01
CA SER A 315 0.04 16.53 3.20
C SER A 315 -1.37 16.94 3.59
N ASP A 316 -2.25 17.17 2.62
CA ASP A 316 -3.67 17.47 2.87
C ASP A 316 -4.38 16.27 3.52
N HIS A 317 -4.15 15.06 2.98
CA HIS A 317 -4.62 13.82 3.58
C HIS A 317 -4.04 13.58 4.99
N ALA A 318 -2.72 13.77 5.15
CA ALA A 318 -2.02 13.60 6.42
C ALA A 318 -2.53 14.56 7.51
N LEU A 319 -2.93 15.76 7.13
CA LEU A 319 -3.49 16.75 8.05
C LEU A 319 -4.93 16.41 8.46
N LYS A 320 -5.76 15.93 7.52
CA LYS A 320 -7.20 15.74 7.73
C LYS A 320 -7.56 14.36 8.28
N ASP A 321 -7.04 13.31 7.66
CA ASP A 321 -7.59 11.96 7.80
C ASP A 321 -6.64 11.00 8.52
N LEU A 322 -5.35 11.28 8.53
CA LEU A 322 -4.37 10.40 9.13
C LEU A 322 -4.46 10.46 10.67
N ASN A 323 -4.48 9.28 11.30
CA ASN A 323 -4.54 9.18 12.76
C ASN A 323 -3.18 9.55 13.40
N ASP A 324 -3.21 9.90 14.70
CA ASP A 324 -2.02 10.40 15.39
C ASP A 324 -0.88 9.38 15.47
N SER A 325 -1.18 8.07 15.52
CA SER A 325 -0.17 7.00 15.53
C SER A 325 0.57 6.91 14.20
N ALA A 326 -0.15 6.97 13.07
CA ALA A 326 0.43 7.01 11.74
C ALA A 326 1.21 8.32 11.52
N LEU A 327 0.68 9.45 11.99
CA LEU A 327 1.31 10.77 11.87
C LEU A 327 2.67 10.80 12.58
N GLN A 328 2.76 10.20 13.76
CA GLN A 328 4.01 10.11 14.51
C GLN A 328 5.10 9.33 13.76
N LYS A 329 4.72 8.29 13.01
CA LYS A 329 5.63 7.45 12.21
C LYS A 329 6.15 8.15 10.95
N LEU A 330 5.49 9.22 10.49
CA LEU A 330 5.95 9.97 9.32
C LEU A 330 7.30 10.61 9.59
N ASN A 331 8.23 10.44 8.66
CA ASN A 331 9.50 11.13 8.67
C ASN A 331 9.29 12.58 8.20
N PRO A 332 9.50 13.58 9.07
CA PRO A 332 9.28 14.98 8.70
C PRO A 332 10.31 15.51 7.68
N ASN A 333 11.38 14.75 7.42
CA ASN A 333 12.43 15.11 6.46
C ASN A 333 12.22 14.49 5.05
N TYR A 334 11.12 13.77 4.82
CA TYR A 334 10.75 13.32 3.46
C TYR A 334 10.65 14.51 2.51
N HIS A 335 11.30 14.43 1.35
CA HIS A 335 11.45 15.50 0.36
C HIS A 335 11.84 16.89 0.93
N CYS A 336 12.64 16.94 2.01
CA CYS A 336 13.04 18.18 2.67
C CYS A 336 14.04 19.08 1.91
N SER A 337 14.28 18.78 0.63
CA SER A 337 14.90 19.69 -0.34
C SER A 337 13.95 20.83 -0.73
N LEU A 338 12.64 20.61 -0.60
CA LEU A 338 11.59 21.60 -0.78
C LEU A 338 11.22 22.23 0.57
N SER A 339 11.06 23.55 0.58
CA SER A 339 10.57 24.28 1.74
C SER A 339 9.38 25.16 1.41
N TYR A 340 8.50 25.29 2.39
CA TYR A 340 7.21 25.95 2.26
C TYR A 340 7.05 27.00 3.35
N SER A 341 6.39 28.10 3.00
CA SER A 341 5.93 29.10 3.97
C SER A 341 4.43 29.20 3.90
N VAL A 342 3.77 29.27 5.05
CA VAL A 342 2.35 29.54 5.11
C VAL A 342 2.03 30.96 4.62
N THR A 343 0.83 31.13 4.07
CA THR A 343 0.27 32.45 3.74
C THR A 343 0.11 33.30 5.01
N LYS A 344 0.04 34.63 4.83
CA LYS A 344 -0.16 35.55 5.94
C LYS A 344 -1.44 35.25 6.73
N ASP A 345 -2.50 34.87 6.04
CA ASP A 345 -3.79 34.58 6.67
C ASP A 345 -3.71 33.31 7.54
N LEU A 346 -3.08 32.24 7.03
CA LEU A 346 -2.83 31.02 7.82
C LEU A 346 -1.90 31.29 9.00
N TYR A 347 -0.83 32.06 8.79
CA TYR A 347 0.06 32.48 9.85
C TYR A 347 -0.70 33.18 10.98
N SER A 348 -1.43 34.26 10.67
CA SER A 348 -2.14 35.05 11.66
C SER A 348 -3.20 34.24 12.41
N ASN A 349 -3.98 33.44 11.70
CA ASN A 349 -5.00 32.58 12.32
C ASN A 349 -4.37 31.51 13.22
N PHE A 350 -3.29 30.87 12.79
CA PHE A 350 -2.59 29.86 13.59
C PHE A 350 -2.05 30.45 14.89
N ILE A 351 -1.40 31.62 14.84
CA ILE A 351 -0.95 32.32 16.06
C ILE A 351 -2.13 32.62 16.99
N GLN A 352 -3.25 33.12 16.45
CA GLN A 352 -4.44 33.38 17.24
C GLN A 352 -5.00 32.11 17.90
N HIS A 353 -5.01 30.96 17.23
CA HIS A 353 -5.42 29.69 17.84
C HIS A 353 -4.50 29.27 18.99
N ARG A 354 -3.18 29.44 18.84
CA ARG A 354 -2.24 29.17 19.94
C ARG A 354 -2.48 30.09 21.14
N LEU A 355 -2.71 31.38 20.90
CA LEU A 355 -3.03 32.34 21.95
C LEU A 355 -4.37 32.02 22.63
N LEU A 356 -5.37 31.59 21.86
CA LEU A 356 -6.65 31.13 22.39
C LEU A 356 -6.45 29.94 23.32
N ALA A 357 -5.70 28.92 22.89
CA ALA A 357 -5.44 27.72 23.67
C ALA A 357 -4.75 28.02 25.00
N GLU A 358 -3.76 28.93 25.02
CA GLU A 358 -3.14 29.35 26.30
C GLU A 358 -4.12 30.10 27.20
N CYS A 359 -4.97 30.98 26.65
CA CYS A 359 -6.01 31.64 27.43
C CYS A 359 -7.01 30.62 28.01
N GLU A 360 -7.47 29.66 27.20
CA GLU A 360 -8.39 28.59 27.62
C GLU A 360 -7.79 27.71 28.72
N LYS A 361 -6.51 27.34 28.59
CA LYS A 361 -5.78 26.56 29.58
C LYS A 361 -5.69 27.28 30.92
N LYS A 362 -5.31 28.55 30.94
CA LYS A 362 -5.22 29.34 32.19
C LYS A 362 -6.60 29.57 32.80
N PHE A 363 -7.60 29.92 31.99
CA PHE A 363 -8.98 30.08 32.44
C PHE A 363 -9.54 28.78 33.04
N THR A 364 -9.28 27.63 32.40
CA THR A 364 -9.72 26.32 32.88
C THR A 364 -9.05 25.95 34.19
N TYR A 365 -7.73 26.18 34.31
CA TYR A 365 -6.99 25.96 35.55
C TYR A 365 -7.58 26.78 36.72
N GLU A 366 -7.85 28.06 36.49
CA GLU A 366 -8.48 28.93 37.50
C GLU A 366 -9.90 28.47 37.87
N SER A 367 -10.67 28.01 36.88
CA SER A 367 -12.04 27.52 37.09
C SER A 367 -12.07 26.27 37.99
N HIS A 368 -11.05 25.41 37.94
CA HIS A 368 -10.92 24.27 38.84
C HIS A 368 -10.56 24.70 40.25
N ASN A 369 -9.60 25.64 40.41
CA ASN A 369 -9.20 26.14 41.72
C ASN A 369 -10.30 26.96 42.43
N TYR A 370 -11.25 27.51 41.68
CA TYR A 370 -12.43 28.16 42.25
C TYR A 370 -13.30 27.20 43.09
N LEU A 371 -13.36 25.92 42.70
CA LEU A 371 -14.11 24.91 43.45
C LEU A 371 -13.49 24.61 44.82
N ASP A 372 -12.21 24.96 45.02
CA ASP A 372 -11.47 24.77 46.27
C ASP A 372 -11.54 25.97 47.23
N GLY A 373 -12.33 27.00 46.91
CA GLY A 373 -12.68 28.08 47.85
C GLY A 373 -11.74 29.29 47.87
N GLU A 374 -10.78 29.41 46.94
CA GLU A 374 -10.02 30.64 46.73
C GLU A 374 -10.87 31.72 46.03
N TYR A 375 -10.73 32.99 46.45
CA TYR A 375 -11.43 34.10 45.82
C TYR A 375 -10.88 34.34 44.41
N TYR A 376 -11.75 34.24 43.40
CA TYR A 376 -11.44 34.50 42.01
C TYR A 376 -11.80 35.96 41.67
N GLU A 377 -10.82 36.73 41.21
CA GLU A 377 -11.02 38.10 40.74
C GLU A 377 -10.42 38.25 39.32
N PRO A 378 -11.27 38.39 38.28
CA PRO A 378 -10.81 38.61 36.92
C PRO A 378 -10.32 40.04 36.69
N LEU A 379 -9.67 40.28 35.56
CA LEU A 379 -9.25 41.62 35.15
C LEU A 379 -10.44 42.61 35.11
N ASN A 380 -10.33 43.66 35.92
CA ASN A 380 -11.30 44.75 35.92
C ASN A 380 -10.83 45.94 35.06
N ILE A 381 -11.29 45.98 33.81
CA ILE A 381 -10.93 47.03 32.82
C ILE A 381 -11.56 48.40 33.08
N ASN A 382 -12.53 48.49 34.00
CA ASN A 382 -13.17 49.76 34.35
C ASN A 382 -12.31 50.59 35.32
N HIS A 383 -11.27 50.01 35.91
CA HIS A 383 -10.26 50.73 36.69
C HIS A 383 -9.11 51.23 35.79
N LYS A 384 -8.68 52.49 35.98
CA LYS A 384 -7.54 53.09 35.28
C LYS A 384 -6.21 52.67 35.96
N GLY A 385 -5.88 51.38 35.90
CA GLY A 385 -4.69 50.79 36.52
C GLY A 385 -4.06 49.68 35.69
N GLU A 386 -3.25 48.83 36.33
CA GLU A 386 -2.47 47.76 35.70
C GLU A 386 -3.33 46.78 34.88
N HIS A 387 -4.55 46.48 35.34
CA HIS A 387 -5.48 45.60 34.61
C HIS A 387 -5.83 46.10 33.21
N LYS A 388 -6.03 47.42 33.06
CA LYS A 388 -6.32 48.02 31.77
C LYS A 388 -5.09 47.98 30.86
N TYR A 389 -3.90 48.16 31.41
CA TYR A 389 -2.65 48.06 30.66
C TYR A 389 -2.43 46.64 30.10
N LEU A 390 -2.70 45.59 30.89
CA LEU A 390 -2.61 44.20 30.44
C LEU A 390 -3.58 43.92 29.27
N TYR A 391 -4.82 44.38 29.38
CA TYR A 391 -5.82 44.26 28.32
C TYR A 391 -5.41 45.01 27.03
N ASP A 392 -4.98 46.27 27.17
CA ASP A 392 -4.58 47.10 26.02
C ASP A 392 -3.35 46.50 25.31
N ARG A 393 -2.39 45.92 26.05
CA ARG A 393 -1.25 45.16 25.46
C ARG A 393 -1.71 43.96 24.64
N MET A 394 -2.58 43.10 25.20
CA MET A 394 -3.08 41.93 24.46
C MET A 394 -3.85 42.36 23.20
N LYS A 395 -4.63 43.44 23.29
CA LYS A 395 -5.35 44.00 22.15
C LYS A 395 -4.40 44.51 21.05
N GLU A 396 -3.33 45.20 21.42
CA GLU A 396 -2.31 45.67 20.47
C GLU A 396 -1.61 44.51 19.77
N ILE A 397 -1.24 43.46 20.53
CA ILE A 397 -0.66 42.22 20.00
C ILE A 397 -1.59 41.61 18.94
N LEU A 398 -2.88 41.46 19.24
CA LEU A 398 -3.84 40.89 18.29
C LEU A 398 -4.05 41.76 17.04
N ILE A 399 -3.97 43.09 17.18
CA ILE A 399 -4.00 44.02 16.03
C ILE A 399 -2.76 43.82 15.14
N ASN A 400 -1.58 43.68 15.75
CA ASN A 400 -0.32 43.50 15.04
C ASN A 400 -0.22 42.13 14.35
N ILE A 401 -0.75 41.07 14.98
CA ILE A 401 -0.86 39.74 14.37
C ILE A 401 -1.86 39.76 13.19
N GLY A 402 -2.95 40.52 13.30
CA GLY A 402 -4.04 40.50 12.32
C GLY A 402 -4.88 39.22 12.43
N GLY A 403 -5.50 38.78 11.33
CA GLY A 403 -6.27 37.53 11.28
C GLY A 403 -7.77 37.69 11.60
N ASN A 404 -8.39 36.63 12.09
CA ASN A 404 -9.82 36.54 12.31
C ASN A 404 -10.28 37.39 13.52
N LYS A 405 -11.11 38.42 13.27
CA LYS A 405 -11.62 39.32 14.31
C LYS A 405 -12.51 38.63 15.35
N ILE A 406 -13.23 37.58 14.96
CA ILE A 406 -14.06 36.79 15.88
C ILE A 406 -13.16 36.06 16.87
N LEU A 407 -12.07 35.47 16.37
CA LEU A 407 -11.08 34.78 17.18
C LEU A 407 -10.36 35.75 18.13
N SER A 408 -9.95 36.93 17.64
CA SER A 408 -9.41 38.00 18.50
C SER A 408 -10.39 38.37 19.63
N GLY A 409 -11.68 38.46 19.33
CA GLY A 409 -12.73 38.73 20.33
C GLY A 409 -12.86 37.64 21.38
N LYS A 410 -12.78 36.36 20.98
CA LYS A 410 -12.79 35.21 21.90
C LYS A 410 -11.56 35.22 22.82
N ILE A 411 -10.37 35.45 22.25
CA ILE A 411 -9.12 35.56 23.01
C ILE A 411 -9.24 36.65 24.06
N LEU A 412 -9.63 37.87 23.67
CA LEU A 412 -9.79 38.99 24.60
C LEU A 412 -10.82 38.70 25.70
N LYS A 413 -11.90 37.99 25.37
CA LYS A 413 -12.94 37.60 26.33
C LYS A 413 -12.42 36.60 27.36
N LEU A 414 -11.63 35.60 26.95
CA LEU A 414 -11.03 34.66 27.89
C LEU A 414 -9.90 35.30 28.68
N PHE A 415 -9.05 36.10 28.03
CA PHE A 415 -7.96 36.83 28.66
C PHE A 415 -8.46 37.74 29.78
N ILE A 416 -9.51 38.55 29.56
CA ILE A 416 -10.10 39.38 30.62
C ILE A 416 -10.75 38.54 31.74
N SER A 417 -11.10 37.29 31.44
CA SER A 417 -11.63 36.34 32.42
C SER A 417 -10.51 35.57 33.13
N CYS A 418 -9.24 35.91 32.95
CA CYS A 418 -8.16 35.34 33.75
C CYS A 418 -7.77 36.29 34.90
N LYS A 419 -7.10 35.75 35.92
CA LYS A 419 -6.42 36.55 36.95
C LYS A 419 -5.25 37.33 36.34
N ASP A 420 -4.90 38.45 36.97
CA ASP A 420 -3.84 39.37 36.54
C ASP A 420 -2.47 38.70 36.31
N TYR A 421 -2.02 37.86 37.23
CA TYR A 421 -0.72 37.18 37.12
C TYR A 421 -0.68 36.15 35.98
N HIS A 422 -1.79 35.44 35.69
CA HIS A 422 -1.86 34.58 34.51
C HIS A 422 -1.93 35.39 33.21
N CYS A 423 -2.56 36.57 33.23
CA CYS A 423 -2.51 37.49 32.09
C CYS A 423 -1.08 37.99 31.83
N GLU A 424 -0.32 38.28 32.89
CA GLU A 424 1.11 38.59 32.76
C GLU A 424 1.91 37.42 32.20
N GLU A 425 1.67 36.19 32.68
CA GLU A 425 2.33 34.98 32.17
C GLU A 425 2.05 34.79 30.68
N ILE A 426 0.79 34.84 30.26
CA ILE A 426 0.41 34.77 28.84
C ILE A 426 1.18 35.83 28.04
N LEU A 427 1.20 37.08 28.49
CA LEU A 427 1.91 38.17 27.80
C LEU A 427 3.42 37.98 27.75
N ARG A 428 4.04 37.31 28.73
CA ARG A 428 5.48 36.96 28.70
C ARG A 428 5.75 35.83 27.70
N GLU A 429 4.79 34.94 27.50
CA GLU A 429 4.92 33.80 26.59
C GLU A 429 4.58 34.16 25.13
N VAL A 430 3.83 35.23 24.86
CA VAL A 430 3.43 35.63 23.48
C VAL A 430 4.61 35.70 22.52
N ASP A 431 5.71 36.37 22.90
CA ASP A 431 6.86 36.53 22.00
C ASP A 431 7.52 35.18 21.69
N GLN A 432 7.53 34.26 22.67
CA GLN A 432 8.02 32.90 22.48
C GLN A 432 7.08 32.10 21.57
N ILE A 433 5.75 32.22 21.77
CA ILE A 433 4.74 31.59 20.91
C ILE A 433 4.93 32.04 19.46
N ILE A 434 5.04 33.35 19.23
CA ILE A 434 5.21 33.93 17.89
C ILE A 434 6.53 33.46 17.26
N THR A 435 7.64 33.57 17.99
CA THR A 435 8.98 33.20 17.48
C THR A 435 9.04 31.70 17.15
N TYR A 436 8.63 30.86 18.11
CA TYR A 436 8.65 29.41 17.93
C TYR A 436 7.72 28.95 16.81
N SER A 437 6.55 29.57 16.66
CA SER A 437 5.68 29.27 15.51
C SER A 437 6.30 29.68 14.19
N LYS A 438 6.91 30.86 14.13
CA LYS A 438 7.59 31.34 12.91
C LYS A 438 8.65 30.35 12.43
N ASP A 439 9.47 29.84 13.34
CA ASP A 439 10.55 28.89 13.04
C ASP A 439 10.03 27.51 12.57
N ASN A 440 8.74 27.21 12.76
CA ASN A 440 8.15 25.91 12.45
C ASN A 440 7.10 25.93 11.33
N ILE A 441 6.75 27.10 10.79
CA ILE A 441 5.75 27.25 9.71
C ILE A 441 6.21 28.12 8.53
N ILE A 442 7.41 28.69 8.60
CA ILE A 442 8.04 29.48 7.54
C ILE A 442 9.32 28.78 7.12
N ASP A 443 9.49 28.57 5.81
CA ASP A 443 10.67 27.95 5.20
C ASP A 443 10.99 26.56 5.81
N VAL A 444 9.95 25.73 5.93
CA VAL A 444 10.02 24.37 6.50
C VAL A 444 9.55 23.30 5.50
N PRO A 445 10.00 22.05 5.64
CA PRO A 445 9.44 20.93 4.88
C PRO A 445 7.94 20.75 5.14
N VAL A 446 7.17 20.30 4.15
CA VAL A 446 5.71 20.25 4.29
C VAL A 446 5.23 19.22 5.31
N LEU A 447 5.88 18.05 5.43
CA LEU A 447 5.50 17.08 6.46
C LEU A 447 5.85 17.54 7.87
N TRP A 448 6.94 18.32 8.03
CA TRP A 448 7.22 19.01 9.29
C TRP A 448 6.11 20.00 9.63
N LEU A 449 5.69 20.81 8.66
CA LEU A 449 4.57 21.75 8.81
C LEU A 449 3.30 21.02 9.25
N VAL A 450 2.91 19.94 8.57
CA VAL A 450 1.72 19.13 8.91
C VAL A 450 1.80 18.59 10.34
N LYS A 451 2.93 17.95 10.73
CA LYS A 451 3.12 17.45 12.10
C LYS A 451 3.02 18.58 13.12
N TYR A 452 3.59 19.74 12.84
CA TYR A 452 3.57 20.89 13.74
C TYR A 452 2.17 21.49 13.89
N LEU A 453 1.42 21.65 12.79
CA LEU A 453 0.04 22.12 12.81
C LEU A 453 -0.85 21.18 13.65
N ARG A 454 -0.78 19.87 13.40
CA ARG A 454 -1.53 18.85 14.16
C ARG A 454 -1.16 18.79 15.63
N SER A 455 0.13 18.86 15.95
CA SER A 455 0.61 18.85 17.35
C SER A 455 0.12 20.06 18.16
N ASN A 456 -0.26 21.14 17.48
CA ASN A 456 -0.86 22.33 18.09
C ASN A 456 -2.38 22.40 17.89
N ALA A 457 -3.03 21.25 17.66
CA ALA A 457 -4.48 21.10 17.50
C ALA A 457 -5.10 22.03 16.44
N PHE A 458 -4.33 22.38 15.40
CA PHE A 458 -4.87 23.15 14.28
C PHE A 458 -5.76 22.26 13.41
N THR A 459 -6.93 22.78 13.04
CA THR A 459 -7.87 22.13 12.11
C THR A 459 -8.33 23.18 11.10
N PHE A 460 -8.48 22.76 9.84
CA PHE A 460 -9.23 23.56 8.86
C PHE A 460 -10.71 23.43 9.23
N ASP A 461 -11.22 24.38 10.04
CA ASP A 461 -12.63 24.44 10.41
C ASP A 461 -13.44 25.27 9.38
N SER A 462 -14.76 25.27 9.51
CA SER A 462 -15.67 26.01 8.62
C SER A 462 -15.49 27.54 8.62
N ASN A 463 -14.58 28.08 9.44
CA ASN A 463 -14.27 29.51 9.53
C ASN A 463 -12.98 29.88 8.78
N PHE A 464 -12.29 28.90 8.19
CA PHE A 464 -11.13 29.11 7.35
C PHE A 464 -11.56 29.18 5.88
N ASN A 465 -11.14 30.23 5.16
CA ASN A 465 -11.44 30.34 3.73
C ASN A 465 -10.47 29.42 2.96
N GLY A 466 -10.97 28.29 2.46
CA GLY A 466 -10.16 27.29 1.76
C GLY A 466 -10.04 26.03 2.59
N ASP A 467 -10.35 24.88 1.97
CA ASP A 467 -10.31 23.58 2.65
C ASP A 467 -8.98 22.87 2.45
N LYS A 468 -8.11 23.35 1.54
CA LYS A 468 -6.93 22.62 1.07
C LYS A 468 -5.62 23.29 1.50
N LEU A 469 -4.65 22.51 1.98
CA LEU A 469 -3.38 23.06 2.47
C LEU A 469 -2.62 23.88 1.41
N PHE A 470 -2.64 23.46 0.15
CA PHE A 470 -1.88 24.12 -0.93
C PHE A 470 -2.32 25.57 -1.20
N GLU A 471 -3.59 25.91 -0.91
CA GLU A 471 -4.11 27.29 -1.04
C GLU A 471 -3.49 28.22 0.02
N HIS A 472 -2.90 27.64 1.06
CA HIS A 472 -2.38 28.34 2.22
C HIS A 472 -0.88 28.23 2.41
N VAL A 473 -0.16 27.68 1.44
CA VAL A 473 1.29 27.62 1.44
C VAL A 473 1.86 28.20 0.15
N LYS A 474 3.14 28.56 0.20
CA LYS A 474 3.94 28.95 -0.95
C LYS A 474 5.25 28.18 -0.92
N LEU A 475 5.64 27.66 -2.07
CA LEU A 475 6.97 27.08 -2.26
C LEU A 475 8.00 28.21 -2.22
N VAL A 476 9.03 28.07 -1.38
CA VAL A 476 9.99 29.13 -1.06
C VAL A 476 11.30 28.94 -1.81
N GLU A 477 11.98 27.81 -1.57
CA GLU A 477 13.30 27.54 -2.10
C GLU A 477 13.46 26.05 -2.39
N PHE A 478 14.12 25.74 -3.51
CA PHE A 478 14.69 24.43 -3.75
C PHE A 478 16.16 24.46 -3.33
N ARG A 479 16.51 23.68 -2.31
CA ARG A 479 17.88 23.67 -1.77
C ARG A 479 18.75 22.68 -2.55
N GLU A 480 19.36 23.13 -3.65
CA GLU A 480 20.26 22.34 -4.52
C GLU A 480 21.40 21.66 -3.74
N ASN A 481 21.93 22.30 -2.69
CA ASN A 481 23.02 21.73 -1.86
C ASN A 481 22.55 20.68 -0.82
N LYS A 482 21.25 20.34 -0.80
CA LYS A 482 20.74 19.11 -0.17
C LYS A 482 20.59 17.97 -1.17
N VAL A 483 20.96 18.16 -2.44
CA VAL A 483 21.16 17.07 -3.39
C VAL A 483 22.49 16.40 -3.04
N GLY A 484 22.42 15.24 -2.37
CA GLY A 484 23.59 14.40 -2.10
C GLY A 484 24.07 14.26 -0.64
N THR A 485 23.16 14.12 0.34
CA THR A 485 23.50 13.51 1.64
C THR A 485 22.51 12.36 1.95
N PRO A 486 22.92 11.32 2.69
CA PRO A 486 22.38 9.96 2.53
C PRO A 486 20.85 9.85 2.77
N LEU A 487 20.15 9.44 1.71
CA LEU A 487 18.76 8.98 1.63
C LEU A 487 17.65 10.05 1.69
N GLU A 488 16.92 10.14 0.59
CA GLU A 488 15.44 10.15 0.55
C GLU A 488 14.92 9.06 1.51
N LEU A 489 14.89 9.40 2.80
CA LEU A 489 14.40 8.53 3.85
C LEU A 489 12.99 8.06 3.48
N ALA A 490 12.67 6.80 3.77
CA ALA A 490 11.31 6.29 3.65
C ALA A 490 10.32 7.27 4.30
N LEU A 491 9.13 7.40 3.69
CA LEU A 491 8.05 8.23 4.21
C LEU A 491 7.81 7.97 5.71
N PHE A 492 8.03 6.74 6.15
CA PHE A 492 7.95 6.33 7.54
C PHE A 492 9.34 6.02 8.11
N GLU A 493 9.66 6.59 9.29
CA GLU A 493 10.99 6.56 9.95
C GLU A 493 11.55 5.14 10.19
N ASN A 494 10.71 4.11 10.13
CA ASN A 494 11.03 2.72 10.47
C ASN A 494 11.18 1.77 9.27
N GLN A 495 10.89 2.20 8.04
CA GLN A 495 10.54 1.23 6.99
C GLN A 495 11.66 0.65 6.13
N LEU A 496 12.91 1.07 6.25
CA LEU A 496 13.98 0.49 5.42
C LEU A 496 14.73 -0.67 6.07
N ASP A 497 14.65 -0.85 7.40
CA ASP A 497 15.44 -1.89 8.09
C ASP A 497 14.77 -2.44 9.37
N SER A 498 13.80 -1.73 9.97
CA SER A 498 13.26 -2.09 11.28
C SER A 498 12.10 -3.07 11.21
N PHE A 499 11.27 -3.06 10.16
CA PHE A 499 10.14 -4.00 10.05
C PHE A 499 10.60 -5.44 9.86
N LYS A 500 11.56 -5.70 8.95
CA LYS A 500 12.19 -7.03 8.83
C LYS A 500 12.84 -7.46 10.14
N LYS A 501 13.63 -6.59 10.77
CA LYS A 501 14.28 -6.90 12.07
C LYS A 501 13.30 -7.06 13.23
N ARG A 502 12.16 -6.37 13.22
CA ARG A 502 11.15 -6.42 14.29
C ARG A 502 10.33 -7.69 14.18
N ASP A 503 9.86 -8.04 12.98
CA ASP A 503 9.14 -9.29 12.76
C ASP A 503 10.02 -10.51 12.96
N GLU A 504 11.28 -10.45 12.53
CA GLU A 504 12.28 -11.46 12.87
C GLU A 504 12.42 -11.63 14.39
N LYS A 505 12.55 -10.54 15.16
CA LYS A 505 12.64 -10.59 16.62
C LYS A 505 11.39 -11.15 17.29
N LEU A 506 10.20 -10.77 16.81
CA LEU A 506 8.94 -11.27 17.33
C LEU A 506 8.79 -12.77 17.05
N LEU A 507 9.14 -13.20 15.84
CA LEU A 507 9.21 -14.62 15.49
C LEU A 507 10.25 -15.36 16.33
N THR A 508 11.39 -14.76 16.70
CA THR A 508 12.35 -15.37 17.63
C THR A 508 11.74 -15.61 19.01
N ILE A 509 10.98 -14.64 19.54
CA ILE A 509 10.28 -14.78 20.83
C ILE A 509 9.25 -15.91 20.75
N LEU A 510 8.38 -15.89 19.74
CA LEU A 510 7.33 -16.91 19.57
C LEU A 510 7.91 -18.30 19.30
N ASN A 511 8.97 -18.41 18.50
CA ASN A 511 9.66 -19.68 18.27
C ASN A 511 10.34 -20.22 19.54
N THR A 512 10.83 -19.35 20.42
CA THR A 512 11.33 -19.76 21.75
C THR A 512 10.21 -20.36 22.59
N VAL A 513 9.03 -19.72 22.62
CA VAL A 513 7.85 -20.26 23.33
C VAL A 513 7.40 -21.59 22.72
N LYS A 514 7.32 -21.68 21.38
CA LYS A 514 7.00 -22.90 20.62
C LYS A 514 7.95 -24.06 20.96
N LYS A 515 9.26 -23.81 20.99
CA LYS A 515 10.24 -24.84 21.36
C LYS A 515 10.10 -25.31 22.79
N GLN A 516 9.80 -24.41 23.74
CA GLN A 516 9.74 -24.75 25.15
C GLN A 516 8.44 -25.45 25.56
N TYR A 517 7.31 -25.08 24.95
CA TYR A 517 5.98 -25.58 25.36
C TYR A 517 5.28 -26.41 24.29
N HIS A 518 5.92 -26.67 23.15
CA HIS A 518 5.39 -27.46 22.04
C HIS A 518 4.02 -26.95 21.54
N ILE A 519 3.92 -25.63 21.41
CA ILE A 519 2.71 -24.95 20.92
C ILE A 519 2.79 -24.68 19.42
N GLU A 520 1.64 -24.48 18.80
CA GLU A 520 1.54 -23.83 17.49
C GLU A 520 1.12 -22.37 17.65
N PHE A 521 1.52 -21.51 16.73
CA PHE A 521 1.05 -20.13 16.71
C PHE A 521 0.80 -19.65 15.28
N ASP A 522 -0.22 -18.82 15.12
CA ASP A 522 -0.59 -18.22 13.85
C ASP A 522 -0.84 -16.72 14.03
N GLN A 523 -0.48 -15.92 13.03
CA GLN A 523 -0.89 -14.52 13.00
C GLN A 523 -2.35 -14.45 12.55
N ILE A 524 -3.22 -13.89 13.39
CA ILE A 524 -4.66 -13.83 13.13
C ILE A 524 -5.13 -12.42 12.70
N SER A 525 -4.30 -11.39 12.89
CA SER A 525 -4.51 -10.03 12.40
C SER A 525 -3.19 -9.25 12.36
N ARG A 526 -3.18 -8.01 11.83
CA ARG A 526 -2.00 -7.12 11.89
C ARG A 526 -1.46 -6.95 13.31
N GLU A 527 -2.36 -6.89 14.28
CA GLU A 527 -2.02 -6.58 15.67
C GLU A 527 -1.94 -7.79 16.59
N ASN A 528 -2.34 -9.01 16.17
CA ASN A 528 -2.49 -10.14 17.11
C ASN A 528 -2.03 -11.49 16.54
N TYR A 529 -1.44 -12.30 17.43
CA TYR A 529 -1.14 -13.72 17.25
C TYR A 529 -2.06 -14.57 18.14
N SER A 530 -2.32 -15.79 17.68
CA SER A 530 -2.97 -16.86 18.43
C SER A 530 -1.93 -17.90 18.81
N LEU A 531 -1.72 -18.15 20.09
CA LEU A 531 -0.91 -19.27 20.60
C LEU A 531 -1.84 -20.42 21.00
N LYS A 532 -1.64 -21.60 20.41
CA LYS A 532 -2.51 -22.77 20.56
C LYS A 532 -1.81 -23.85 21.38
N PHE A 533 -2.41 -24.17 22.52
CA PHE A 533 -1.97 -25.18 23.46
C PHE A 533 -2.86 -26.41 23.37
N ASP A 534 -2.31 -27.52 22.88
CA ASP A 534 -3.00 -28.81 22.86
C ASP A 534 -2.81 -29.51 24.21
N ASN A 535 -3.78 -29.35 25.11
CA ASN A 535 -3.74 -29.97 26.43
C ASN A 535 -4.13 -31.46 26.40
N VAL A 536 -4.57 -32.01 25.26
CA VAL A 536 -4.87 -33.44 25.10
C VAL A 536 -3.59 -34.21 24.81
N PHE A 537 -2.80 -33.75 23.84
CA PHE A 537 -1.51 -34.36 23.51
C PHE A 537 -0.39 -33.92 24.47
N ASN A 538 -0.39 -32.66 24.90
CA ASN A 538 0.60 -32.11 25.82
C ASN A 538 -0.07 -31.67 27.13
N ALA A 539 -0.40 -32.65 27.99
CA ALA A 539 -1.15 -32.43 29.22
C ALA A 539 -0.58 -31.30 30.09
N GLY A 540 -1.44 -30.31 30.35
CA GLY A 540 -1.15 -29.12 31.16
C GLY A 540 -0.13 -28.17 30.55
N SER A 541 0.05 -28.16 29.22
CA SER A 541 1.01 -27.27 28.55
C SER A 541 0.71 -25.80 28.81
N PHE A 542 -0.56 -25.41 28.75
CA PHE A 542 -0.99 -24.05 29.07
C PHE A 542 -0.76 -23.69 30.55
N ASP A 543 -1.08 -24.60 31.47
CA ASP A 543 -0.89 -24.36 32.90
C ASP A 543 0.59 -24.19 33.25
N LYS A 544 1.46 -25.02 32.67
CA LYS A 544 2.92 -24.89 32.80
C LYS A 544 3.43 -23.56 32.25
N PHE A 545 2.92 -23.14 31.09
CA PHE A 545 3.26 -21.85 30.49
C PHE A 545 2.82 -20.69 31.39
N LYS A 546 1.60 -20.74 31.91
CA LYS A 546 1.01 -19.75 32.81
C LYS A 546 1.80 -19.65 34.13
N GLU A 547 2.07 -20.77 34.78
CA GLU A 547 2.88 -20.83 36.00
C GLU A 547 4.28 -20.27 35.77
N TYR A 548 4.90 -20.58 34.63
CA TYR A 548 6.21 -20.03 34.30
C TYR A 548 6.16 -18.52 34.12
N CYS A 549 5.19 -17.99 33.36
CA CYS A 549 5.05 -16.54 33.16
C CYS A 549 4.89 -15.80 34.50
N ILE A 550 4.03 -16.30 35.38
CA ILE A 550 3.81 -15.73 36.72
C ILE A 550 5.07 -15.87 37.59
N SER A 551 5.83 -16.97 37.47
CA SER A 551 7.08 -17.15 38.23
C SER A 551 8.18 -16.13 37.88
N LYS A 552 8.03 -15.39 36.76
CA LYS A 552 8.96 -14.34 36.33
C LYS A 552 8.58 -12.95 36.80
N THR A 553 7.52 -12.79 37.57
CA THR A 553 7.02 -11.51 38.05
C THR A 553 7.24 -11.34 39.56
N GLU A 554 7.37 -10.10 40.01
CA GLU A 554 7.37 -9.77 41.44
C GLU A 554 5.95 -9.46 41.91
N PRO A 555 5.50 -10.00 43.07
CA PRO A 555 4.15 -9.75 43.57
C PRO A 555 3.85 -8.27 43.82
N GLY A 556 2.74 -7.78 43.29
CA GLY A 556 2.29 -6.38 43.35
C GLY A 556 2.96 -5.45 42.33
N SER A 557 3.76 -5.97 41.40
CA SER A 557 4.43 -5.15 40.38
C SER A 557 3.51 -4.83 39.19
N THR A 558 3.80 -3.72 38.50
CA THR A 558 3.10 -3.38 37.25
C THR A 558 3.29 -4.46 36.17
N PHE A 559 4.46 -5.11 36.15
CA PHE A 559 4.74 -6.20 35.21
C PHE A 559 3.93 -7.47 35.51
N GLU A 560 3.62 -7.74 36.78
CA GLU A 560 2.69 -8.83 37.14
C GLU A 560 1.29 -8.56 36.59
N ALA A 561 0.81 -7.31 36.66
CA ALA A 561 -0.47 -6.91 36.07
C ALA A 561 -0.48 -7.09 34.53
N ASP A 562 0.59 -6.71 33.83
CA ASP A 562 0.73 -6.91 32.38
C ASP A 562 0.68 -8.40 31.99
N VAL A 563 1.32 -9.27 32.77
CA VAL A 563 1.30 -10.73 32.55
C VAL A 563 -0.09 -11.32 32.78
N HIS A 564 -0.81 -10.84 33.80
CA HIS A 564 -2.18 -11.27 34.04
C HIS A 564 -3.15 -10.81 32.95
N ASP A 565 -2.98 -9.60 32.44
CA ASP A 565 -3.80 -9.06 31.36
C ASP A 565 -3.62 -9.89 30.07
N MET A 566 -2.36 -10.15 29.69
CA MET A 566 -2.04 -11.04 28.57
C MET A 566 -2.73 -12.40 28.72
N LEU A 567 -2.62 -13.04 29.89
CA LEU A 567 -3.18 -14.37 30.17
C LEU A 567 -4.72 -14.41 30.29
N SER A 568 -5.40 -13.26 30.24
CA SER A 568 -6.86 -13.18 30.38
C SER A 568 -7.61 -13.42 29.05
N ASN A 569 -6.94 -13.22 27.91
CA ASN A 569 -7.54 -13.28 26.59
C ASN A 569 -7.53 -14.70 25.99
N LEU A 570 -8.34 -15.58 26.59
CA LEU A 570 -8.39 -17.00 26.27
C LEU A 570 -9.67 -17.40 25.52
N LYS A 571 -9.52 -18.34 24.59
CA LYS A 571 -10.61 -19.09 23.98
C LYS A 571 -10.37 -20.59 24.18
N GLU A 572 -11.32 -21.27 24.80
CA GLU A 572 -11.22 -22.71 25.04
C GLU A 572 -12.13 -23.49 24.08
N ASN A 573 -11.54 -24.45 23.36
CA ASN A 573 -12.31 -25.45 22.63
C ASN A 573 -12.43 -26.72 23.49
N ILE A 574 -13.47 -26.74 24.33
CA ILE A 574 -13.72 -27.79 25.33
C ILE A 574 -13.82 -29.19 24.70
N ASN A 575 -14.29 -29.29 23.45
CA ASN A 575 -14.51 -30.58 22.77
C ASN A 575 -13.20 -31.22 22.26
N GLU A 576 -12.18 -30.42 21.98
CA GLU A 576 -10.88 -30.87 21.45
C GLU A 576 -9.73 -30.66 22.45
N GLY A 577 -10.01 -30.08 23.62
CA GLY A 577 -9.02 -29.82 24.68
C GLY A 577 -7.88 -28.89 24.26
N VAL A 578 -8.17 -27.96 23.35
CA VAL A 578 -7.23 -26.92 22.89
C VAL A 578 -7.55 -25.59 23.56
N ILE A 579 -6.52 -24.92 24.06
CA ILE A 579 -6.60 -23.56 24.61
C ILE A 579 -5.89 -22.60 23.66
N GLU A 580 -6.59 -21.57 23.23
CA GLU A 580 -6.08 -20.52 22.36
C GLU A 580 -5.89 -19.22 23.18
N LEU A 581 -4.67 -18.69 23.20
CA LEU A 581 -4.31 -17.43 23.84
C LEU A 581 -4.06 -16.37 22.77
N ILE A 582 -4.83 -15.29 22.79
CA ILE A 582 -4.67 -14.18 21.85
C ILE A 582 -3.75 -13.14 22.46
N VAL A 583 -2.64 -12.86 21.77
CA VAL A 583 -1.60 -11.93 22.23
C VAL A 583 -1.34 -10.86 21.18
N SER A 584 -1.20 -9.62 21.62
CA SER A 584 -0.87 -8.48 20.76
C SER A 584 0.60 -8.48 20.33
N LYS A 585 0.86 -8.04 19.09
CA LYS A 585 2.18 -7.94 18.47
C LYS A 585 3.08 -6.98 19.23
N ASP A 586 2.56 -5.78 19.48
CA ASP A 586 3.32 -4.64 19.99
C ASP A 586 3.56 -4.70 21.51
N TRP A 587 2.62 -5.24 22.28
CA TRP A 587 2.71 -5.24 23.74
C TRP A 587 3.02 -6.63 24.29
N ASP A 588 2.14 -7.60 24.06
CA ASP A 588 2.26 -8.91 24.71
C ASP A 588 3.49 -9.68 24.25
N ILE A 589 3.79 -9.68 22.94
CA ILE A 589 4.95 -10.41 22.42
C ILE A 589 6.23 -9.61 22.64
N GLU A 590 6.26 -8.36 22.17
CA GLU A 590 7.49 -7.55 22.17
C GLU A 590 7.96 -7.14 23.56
N VAL A 591 7.02 -6.90 24.47
CA VAL A 591 7.31 -6.42 25.83
C VAL A 591 7.17 -7.56 26.83
N THR A 592 5.99 -8.17 26.92
CA THR A 592 5.68 -9.11 28.02
C THR A 592 6.41 -10.43 27.88
N LEU A 593 6.18 -11.18 26.80
CA LEU A 593 6.84 -12.45 26.53
C LEU A 593 8.35 -12.27 26.35
N ARG A 594 8.79 -11.22 25.67
CA ARG A 594 10.23 -10.95 25.54
C ARG A 594 10.93 -10.84 26.89
N LYS A 595 10.34 -10.11 27.85
CA LYS A 595 10.89 -9.98 29.21
C LYS A 595 10.93 -11.33 29.94
N ILE A 596 9.88 -12.14 29.80
CA ILE A 596 9.77 -13.48 30.40
C ILE A 596 10.84 -14.43 29.86
N PHE A 597 11.05 -14.43 28.54
CA PHE A 597 11.91 -15.39 27.83
C PHE A 597 13.30 -14.82 27.48
N ILE A 598 13.67 -13.65 28.00
CA ILE A 598 14.87 -12.90 27.58
C ILE A 598 16.17 -13.71 27.66
N ASN A 599 16.32 -14.56 28.67
CA ASN A 599 17.53 -15.37 28.85
C ASN A 599 17.61 -16.51 27.83
N LEU A 600 16.48 -17.16 27.52
CA LEU A 600 16.42 -18.24 26.52
C LEU A 600 16.62 -17.72 25.10
N ILE A 601 16.12 -16.51 24.83
CA ILE A 601 16.34 -15.82 23.56
C ILE A 601 17.84 -15.52 23.38
N ARG A 602 18.52 -15.01 24.43
CA ARG A 602 19.96 -14.71 24.39
C ARG A 602 20.83 -15.96 24.22
N GLU A 603 20.45 -17.08 24.82
CA GLU A 603 21.17 -18.35 24.68
C GLU A 603 21.05 -18.93 23.26
N GLY A 604 19.87 -18.81 22.62
CA GLY A 604 19.62 -19.25 21.25
C GLY A 604 20.24 -18.37 20.14
N GLU A 605 20.65 -17.14 20.46
CA GLU A 605 21.40 -16.25 19.55
C GLU A 605 22.91 -16.59 19.49
N THR A 606 23.42 -17.42 20.41
CA THR A 606 24.84 -17.79 20.52
C THR A 606 25.17 -19.23 20.08
N SER A 607 24.16 -20.00 19.64
CA SER A 607 24.28 -21.41 19.25
C SER A 607 24.29 -21.64 17.75
#